data_AF-A0A729Z1S7-F1
#
_entry.id   AF-A0A729Z1S7-F1
#
_cell.length_a   1.000
_cell.length_b   1.000
_cell.length_c   1.000
_cell.angle_alpha   90.00
_cell.angle_beta   90.00
_cell.angle_gamma   90.00
#
_symmetry.space_group_name_H-M   'P 1'
#
loop_
_entity.id
_entity.type
_entity.pdbx_description
1 polymer ?
#
loop_
_entity_poly.entity_id
_entity_poly.type
_entity_poly.pdbx_seq_one_letter_code
_entity_poly.pdbx_strand_id
1 'polypeptide(L)'
;TTATFKNLADIKLFKPTADADTILQLENIFSEYSLRYIDKDLAEILSNLITTDKKHSLDFDFNKIQSLTDSKSFGCGWSKVINGSWFKDLYSWGEGMYPAENLKAENILDWKDNIWHIEHEGFPPRNPINVKYYSWFDRYVASNSGGSHHAAMVVYQSVRDGLEYKREAVIKQLSIDPGTV
;
A
#
# COMPACT_ATOMS: atom_id res chain seq x y z
N THR A 1 40.56 2.93 -13.67
CA THR A 1 40.44 2.82 -12.20
C THR A 1 39.00 2.54 -11.87
N THR A 2 38.70 1.35 -11.36
CA THR A 2 37.35 0.95 -10.98
C THR A 2 36.97 1.77 -9.75
N ALA A 3 36.28 2.89 -9.96
CA ALA A 3 35.72 3.67 -8.87
C ALA A 3 34.70 2.76 -8.17
N THR A 4 35.11 2.18 -7.06
CA THR A 4 34.22 1.44 -6.17
C THR A 4 33.26 2.49 -5.63
N PHE A 5 32.01 2.49 -6.12
CA PHE A 5 30.96 3.38 -5.64
C PHE A 5 30.74 3.10 -4.15
N LYS A 6 31.46 3.86 -3.32
CA LYS A 6 31.58 3.65 -1.86
C LYS A 6 30.25 3.72 -1.11
N ASN A 7 29.19 4.19 -1.77
CA ASN A 7 27.87 4.42 -1.18
C ASN A 7 26.76 3.47 -1.69
N LEU A 8 27.03 2.54 -2.62
CA LEU A 8 26.03 1.55 -3.07
C LEU A 8 25.96 0.31 -2.17
N ALA A 9 27.04 0.01 -1.42
CA ALA A 9 27.18 -1.25 -0.70
C ALA A 9 26.30 -1.41 0.56
N ASP A 10 25.66 -0.33 1.03
CA ASP A 10 24.91 -0.31 2.30
C ASP A 10 23.54 0.39 2.19
N ILE A 11 22.87 0.30 1.04
CA ILE A 11 21.49 0.80 0.91
C ILE A 11 20.55 -0.13 1.67
N LYS A 12 20.21 0.24 2.91
CA LYS A 12 19.10 -0.36 3.66
C LYS A 12 17.82 0.36 3.28
N LEU A 13 16.95 -0.33 2.53
CA LEU A 13 15.60 0.15 2.32
C LEU A 13 14.89 0.25 3.67
N PHE A 14 14.26 1.39 3.94
CA PHE A 14 13.41 1.54 5.11
C PHE A 14 12.27 0.50 5.05
N LYS A 15 11.88 -0.04 6.20
CA LYS A 15 10.81 -1.04 6.25
C LYS A 15 9.48 -0.37 5.90
N PRO A 16 8.70 -0.89 4.95
CA PRO A 16 7.36 -0.37 4.66
C PRO A 16 6.48 -0.32 5.91
N THR A 17 5.62 0.69 5.95
CA THR A 17 4.61 0.90 7.01
C THR A 17 3.20 0.82 6.43
N ALA A 18 2.16 0.92 7.25
CA ALA A 18 0.78 1.01 6.75
C ALA A 18 0.57 2.23 5.82
N ASP A 19 1.43 3.23 5.95
CA ASP A 19 1.54 4.36 5.03
C ASP A 19 2.45 4.01 3.84
N ALA A 20 1.87 3.93 2.65
CA ALA A 20 2.60 3.59 1.43
C ALA A 20 3.59 4.68 0.96
N ASP A 21 3.54 5.89 1.52
CA ASP A 21 4.55 6.92 1.24
C ASP A 21 5.93 6.56 1.80
N THR A 22 5.99 5.59 2.71
CA THR A 22 7.24 5.01 3.21
C THR A 22 7.88 3.98 2.27
N ILE A 23 7.19 3.59 1.18
CA ILE A 23 7.66 2.62 0.20
C ILE A 23 8.48 3.35 -0.87
N LEU A 24 9.62 2.77 -1.28
CA LEU A 24 10.36 3.25 -2.45
C LEU A 24 9.56 2.96 -3.73
N GLN A 25 8.84 3.96 -4.23
CA GLN A 25 7.99 3.88 -5.43
C GLN A 25 8.81 4.23 -6.69
N LEU A 26 9.63 3.28 -7.13
CA LEU A 26 10.54 3.43 -8.28
C LEU A 26 9.81 3.85 -9.57
N GLU A 27 8.56 3.43 -9.75
CA GLU A 27 7.75 3.78 -10.91
C GLU A 27 7.44 5.30 -10.99
N ASN A 28 7.40 5.98 -9.84
CA ASN A 28 7.22 7.42 -9.81
C ASN A 28 8.56 8.13 -10.05
N ILE A 29 9.64 7.61 -9.49
CA ILE A 29 11.00 8.17 -9.60
C ILE A 29 11.51 8.09 -11.04
N PHE A 30 11.23 6.98 -11.74
CA PHE A 30 11.61 6.76 -13.13
C PHE A 30 10.47 7.04 -14.12
N SER A 31 9.54 7.90 -13.72
CA SER A 31 8.51 8.42 -14.62
C SER A 31 9.11 9.29 -15.72
N GLU A 32 8.49 9.31 -16.90
CA GLU A 32 8.88 10.16 -18.04
C GLU A 32 9.13 11.62 -17.61
N TYR A 33 8.25 12.16 -16.77
CA TYR A 33 8.39 13.51 -16.24
C TYR A 33 9.68 13.68 -15.43
N SER A 34 10.01 12.72 -14.57
CA SER A 34 11.20 12.79 -13.71
C SER A 34 12.50 12.61 -14.50
N LEU A 35 12.44 11.89 -15.64
CA LEU A 35 13.60 11.61 -16.48
C LEU A 35 13.87 12.66 -17.56
N ARG A 36 13.00 13.67 -17.73
CA ARG A 36 13.05 14.63 -18.87
C ARG A 36 14.34 15.45 -19.04
N TYR A 37 15.15 15.55 -17.99
CA TYR A 37 16.43 16.28 -18.01
C TYR A 37 17.65 15.38 -17.81
N ILE A 38 17.44 14.07 -17.78
CA ILE A 38 18.51 13.08 -17.72
C ILE A 38 19.00 12.82 -19.15
N ASP A 39 20.27 12.45 -19.27
CA ASP A 39 20.83 11.96 -20.54
C ASP A 39 19.93 10.87 -21.14
N LYS A 40 19.77 10.88 -22.47
CA LYS A 40 18.79 10.04 -23.15
C LYS A 40 19.03 8.55 -22.92
N ASP A 41 20.28 8.11 -22.99
CA ASP A 41 20.62 6.69 -22.85
C ASP A 41 20.40 6.23 -21.41
N LEU A 42 20.74 7.08 -20.43
CA LEU A 42 20.45 6.82 -19.03
C LEU A 42 18.95 6.84 -18.72
N ALA A 43 18.18 7.76 -19.31
CA ALA A 43 16.73 7.82 -19.16
C ALA A 43 16.06 6.55 -19.72
N GLU A 44 16.53 6.04 -20.86
CA GLU A 44 16.03 4.79 -21.44
C GLU A 44 16.26 3.60 -20.49
N ILE A 45 17.48 3.45 -19.95
CA ILE A 45 17.82 2.40 -18.97
C ILE A 45 16.91 2.50 -17.73
N LEU A 46 16.80 3.69 -17.12
CA LEU A 46 16.01 3.89 -15.91
C LEU A 46 14.50 3.66 -16.15
N SER A 47 13.99 4.03 -17.33
CA SER A 47 12.59 3.83 -17.69
C SER A 47 12.21 2.36 -17.87
N ASN A 48 13.17 1.52 -18.28
CA ASN A 48 12.98 0.08 -18.49
C ASN A 48 13.27 -0.75 -17.23
N LEU A 49 13.77 -0.13 -16.16
CA LEU A 49 14.14 -0.84 -14.94
C LEU A 49 12.93 -1.50 -14.24
N ILE A 50 11.72 -0.97 -14.42
CA ILE A 50 10.51 -1.47 -13.75
C ILE A 50 9.58 -2.15 -14.75
N THR A 51 9.40 -3.47 -14.60
CA THR A 51 8.38 -4.22 -15.31
C THR A 51 7.04 -4.09 -14.61
N THR A 52 5.98 -4.02 -15.42
CA THR A 52 4.60 -3.92 -14.94
C THR A 52 3.78 -5.05 -15.54
N ASP A 53 3.19 -5.87 -14.68
CA ASP A 53 2.17 -6.85 -15.05
C ASP A 53 0.83 -6.47 -14.44
N LYS A 54 -0.26 -6.72 -15.17
CA LYS A 54 -1.63 -6.51 -14.67
C LYS A 54 -2.36 -7.84 -14.57
N LYS A 55 -2.89 -8.11 -13.39
CA LYS A 55 -3.73 -9.28 -13.12
C LYS A 55 -5.08 -8.84 -12.60
N HIS A 56 -6.14 -9.41 -13.15
CA HIS A 56 -7.49 -9.26 -12.61
C HIS A 56 -7.81 -10.46 -11.70
N SER A 57 -8.44 -10.21 -10.57
CA SER A 57 -8.82 -11.22 -9.58
C SER A 57 -10.26 -10.97 -9.15
N LEU A 58 -11.13 -11.97 -9.30
CA LEU A 58 -12.55 -11.84 -8.92
C LEU A 58 -12.76 -12.04 -7.41
N ASP A 59 -11.81 -12.69 -6.75
CA ASP A 59 -11.88 -13.16 -5.36
C ASP A 59 -10.66 -12.70 -4.54
N PHE A 60 -10.18 -11.48 -4.78
CA PHE A 60 -9.05 -10.93 -4.03
C PHE A 60 -9.41 -10.77 -2.55
N ASP A 61 -8.61 -11.40 -1.69
CA ASP A 61 -8.72 -11.28 -0.24
C ASP A 61 -8.22 -9.91 0.22
N PHE A 62 -9.12 -9.09 0.75
CA PHE A 62 -8.83 -7.74 1.22
C PHE A 62 -7.74 -7.73 2.31
N ASN A 63 -7.62 -8.80 3.10
CA ASN A 63 -6.61 -8.92 4.16
C ASN A 63 -5.18 -8.91 3.64
N LYS A 64 -4.98 -9.16 2.34
CA LYS A 64 -3.65 -9.09 1.71
C LYS A 64 -3.12 -7.67 1.63
N ILE A 65 -3.98 -6.65 1.69
CA ILE A 65 -3.55 -5.24 1.63
C ILE A 65 -2.80 -4.92 2.93
N GLN A 66 -1.56 -4.45 2.79
CA GLN A 66 -0.69 -4.15 3.93
C GLN A 66 -0.42 -2.65 4.08
N SER A 67 -0.56 -1.86 3.02
CA SER A 67 -0.46 -0.40 3.06
C SER A 67 -1.55 0.27 2.25
N LEU A 68 -1.85 1.52 2.59
CA LEU A 68 -2.73 2.39 1.82
C LEU A 68 -1.96 3.58 1.26
N THR A 69 -2.40 4.13 0.13
CA THR A 69 -2.01 5.49 -0.31
C THR A 69 -3.14 6.48 -0.01
N ASP A 70 -2.84 7.78 0.00
CA ASP A 70 -3.81 8.89 -0.03
C ASP A 70 -4.74 9.02 1.20
N SER A 71 -4.39 8.38 2.32
CA SER A 71 -5.13 8.52 3.58
C SER A 71 -4.85 9.86 4.25
N LYS A 72 -5.92 10.61 4.56
CA LYS A 72 -5.86 11.83 5.40
C LYS A 72 -5.37 11.59 6.84
N SER A 73 -5.22 10.32 7.22
CA SER A 73 -4.77 9.89 8.55
C SER A 73 -3.26 9.63 8.61
N PHE A 74 -2.56 9.85 7.50
CA PHE A 74 -1.11 9.83 7.40
C PHE A 74 -0.55 11.26 7.50
N GLY A 75 0.70 11.40 7.97
CA GLY A 75 1.37 12.69 8.20
C GLY A 75 1.20 13.39 9.57
N CYS A 76 1.99 14.44 9.78
CA CYS A 76 2.17 15.20 11.04
C CYS A 76 1.09 16.28 11.30
N GLY A 77 -0.18 16.00 11.01
CA GLY A 77 -1.27 16.94 11.29
C GLY A 77 -1.47 17.18 12.80
N TRP A 78 -1.96 18.38 13.15
CA TRP A 78 -2.22 18.81 14.54
C TRP A 78 -3.26 17.97 15.30
N SER A 79 -4.02 17.15 14.58
CA SER A 79 -5.01 16.22 15.12
C SER A 79 -4.34 14.93 15.60
N LYS A 80 -4.43 14.65 16.90
CA LYS A 80 -3.93 13.46 17.60
C LYS A 80 -4.63 12.18 17.15
N VAL A 81 -4.38 11.74 15.92
CA VAL A 81 -4.91 10.49 15.39
C VAL A 81 -3.76 9.49 15.26
N ILE A 82 -4.00 8.23 15.61
CA ILE A 82 -3.01 7.15 15.49
C ILE A 82 -2.61 7.02 14.03
N ASN A 83 -1.37 7.33 13.71
CA ASN A 83 -0.89 7.44 12.35
C ASN A 83 -0.39 6.08 11.83
N GLY A 84 -0.86 5.67 10.64
CA GLY A 84 -0.45 4.39 10.04
C GLY A 84 1.05 4.26 9.75
N SER A 85 1.76 5.38 9.60
CA SER A 85 3.22 5.40 9.44
C SER A 85 3.98 4.87 10.66
N TRP A 86 3.34 4.78 11.84
CA TRP A 86 3.95 4.21 13.04
C TRP A 86 3.89 2.67 13.07
N PHE A 87 3.13 2.06 12.16
CA PHE A 87 2.83 0.64 12.17
C PHE A 87 3.40 -0.05 10.94
N LYS A 88 3.93 -1.27 11.13
CA LYS A 88 4.55 -2.05 10.04
C LYS A 88 3.57 -2.41 8.91
N ASP A 89 2.27 -2.45 9.17
CA ASP A 89 1.21 -2.84 8.23
C ASP A 89 -0.18 -2.44 8.75
N LEU A 90 -1.19 -2.55 7.87
CA LEU A 90 -2.60 -2.28 8.18
C LEU A 90 -3.13 -3.10 9.35
N TYR A 91 -2.75 -4.38 9.44
CA TYR A 91 -3.14 -5.24 10.56
C TYR A 91 -2.68 -4.64 11.90
N SER A 92 -1.38 -4.33 12.01
CA SER A 92 -0.79 -3.78 13.22
C SER A 92 -1.36 -2.40 13.55
N TRP A 93 -1.70 -1.62 12.53
CA TRP A 93 -2.37 -0.34 12.72
C TRP A 93 -3.77 -0.53 13.31
N GLY A 94 -4.57 -1.46 12.77
CA GLY A 94 -5.88 -1.80 13.30
C GLY A 94 -5.83 -2.37 14.72
N GLU A 95 -4.85 -3.22 15.02
CA GLU A 95 -4.60 -3.74 16.38
C GLU A 95 -4.26 -2.61 17.37
N GLY A 96 -3.45 -1.64 16.93
CA GLY A 96 -3.03 -0.51 17.75
C GLY A 96 -4.08 0.59 17.91
N MET A 97 -5.19 0.54 17.18
CA MET A 97 -6.26 1.54 17.29
C MET A 97 -7.08 1.33 18.56
N TYR A 98 -7.39 2.43 19.25
CA TYR A 98 -8.34 2.39 20.37
C TYR A 98 -9.77 2.36 19.84
N PRO A 99 -10.60 1.40 20.27
CA PRO A 99 -12.01 1.38 19.89
C PRO A 99 -12.72 2.67 20.32
N ALA A 100 -13.43 3.29 19.38
CA ALA A 100 -14.35 4.41 19.64
C ALA A 100 -15.76 4.00 19.19
N GLU A 101 -16.81 4.75 19.57
CA GLU A 101 -18.20 4.37 19.23
C GLU A 101 -18.42 4.10 17.73
N ASN A 102 -17.73 4.84 16.88
CA ASN A 102 -17.78 4.74 15.42
C ASN A 102 -16.60 3.96 14.80
N LEU A 103 -15.75 3.29 15.59
CA LEU A 103 -14.60 2.54 15.11
C LEU A 103 -14.29 1.39 16.08
N LYS A 104 -15.07 0.31 16.01
CA LYS A 104 -14.94 -0.87 16.87
C LYS A 104 -14.57 -2.10 16.05
N ALA A 105 -14.11 -3.15 16.72
CA ALA A 105 -13.90 -4.47 16.15
C ALA A 105 -14.13 -5.52 17.25
N GLU A 106 -15.18 -5.39 18.04
CA GLU A 106 -15.47 -6.29 19.17
C GLU A 106 -16.31 -7.49 18.71
N ASN A 107 -17.22 -7.28 17.75
CA ASN A 107 -18.19 -8.28 17.33
C ASN A 107 -18.52 -8.20 15.82
N ILE A 108 -19.40 -9.10 15.37
CA ILE A 108 -19.78 -9.22 13.95
C ILE A 108 -20.58 -8.04 13.40
N LEU A 109 -21.22 -7.23 14.26
CA LEU A 109 -21.87 -6.00 13.82
C LEU A 109 -20.81 -4.95 13.49
N ASP A 110 -19.81 -4.78 14.34
CA ASP A 110 -18.70 -3.87 14.07
C ASP A 110 -17.97 -4.23 12.77
N TRP A 111 -17.79 -5.53 12.51
CA TRP A 111 -17.26 -6.04 11.24
C TRP A 111 -18.05 -5.54 10.03
N LYS A 112 -19.37 -5.70 10.08
CA LYS A 112 -20.28 -5.27 9.00
C LYS A 112 -20.30 -3.76 8.84
N ASP A 113 -20.26 -3.03 9.94
CA ASP A 113 -20.26 -1.57 9.95
C ASP A 113 -18.95 -1.02 9.35
N ASN A 114 -17.81 -1.63 9.69
CA ASN A 114 -16.52 -1.28 9.10
C ASN A 114 -16.49 -1.57 7.59
N ILE A 115 -16.99 -2.73 7.15
CA ILE A 115 -17.13 -3.05 5.72
C ILE A 115 -18.02 -2.02 5.03
N TRP A 116 -19.20 -1.75 5.59
CA TRP A 116 -20.14 -0.78 5.04
C TRP A 116 -19.47 0.58 4.88
N HIS A 117 -18.73 1.05 5.90
CA HIS A 117 -18.04 2.33 5.85
C HIS A 117 -17.00 2.40 4.74
N ILE A 118 -16.13 1.39 4.62
CA ILE A 118 -15.12 1.38 3.55
C ILE A 118 -15.74 1.29 2.15
N GLU A 119 -16.89 0.62 2.01
CA GLU A 119 -17.65 0.52 0.76
C GLU A 119 -18.37 1.81 0.37
N HIS A 120 -18.63 2.72 1.31
CA HIS A 120 -19.25 4.02 1.03
C HIS A 120 -18.22 5.15 0.88
N GLU A 121 -16.95 4.89 1.21
CA GLU A 121 -15.86 5.85 1.06
C GLU A 121 -14.82 5.39 0.03
N GLY A 122 -13.77 4.69 0.48
CA GLY A 122 -12.58 4.41 -0.33
C GLY A 122 -12.68 3.21 -1.29
N PHE A 123 -13.60 2.28 -1.06
CA PHE A 123 -13.68 0.99 -1.77
C PHE A 123 -15.08 0.63 -2.29
N PRO A 124 -15.70 1.50 -3.10
CA PRO A 124 -17.08 1.32 -3.55
C PRO A 124 -17.31 -0.02 -4.27
N PRO A 125 -18.40 -0.75 -3.97
CA PRO A 125 -18.67 -2.11 -4.48
C PRO A 125 -18.78 -2.21 -5.99
N ARG A 126 -19.17 -1.12 -6.65
CA ARG A 126 -19.27 -1.02 -8.11
C ARG A 126 -17.91 -1.03 -8.84
N ASN A 127 -16.80 -0.84 -8.12
CA ASN A 127 -15.47 -0.72 -8.71
C ASN A 127 -14.55 -1.84 -8.19
N PRO A 128 -13.69 -2.41 -9.05
CA PRO A 128 -12.59 -3.22 -8.60
C PRO A 128 -11.65 -2.42 -7.69
N ILE A 129 -11.05 -3.09 -6.71
CA ILE A 129 -9.98 -2.49 -5.90
C ILE A 129 -8.74 -2.37 -6.76
N ASN A 130 -8.18 -1.16 -6.86
CA ASN A 130 -6.88 -0.96 -7.51
C ASN A 130 -5.77 -1.25 -6.50
N VAL A 131 -5.01 -2.30 -6.76
CA VAL A 131 -3.93 -2.76 -5.90
C VAL A 131 -2.60 -2.67 -6.66
N LYS A 132 -1.59 -2.04 -6.08
CA LYS A 132 -0.20 -2.20 -6.51
C LYS A 132 0.45 -3.29 -5.69
N TYR A 133 1.22 -4.17 -6.32
CA TYR A 133 2.05 -5.15 -5.65
C TYR A 133 3.52 -4.86 -5.95
N TYR A 134 4.27 -4.43 -4.92
CA TYR A 134 5.70 -4.12 -5.02
C TYR A 134 6.52 -5.35 -4.68
N SER A 135 7.01 -6.06 -5.70
CA SER A 135 7.74 -7.33 -5.50
C SER A 135 9.04 -7.18 -4.71
N TRP A 136 9.73 -6.04 -4.81
CA TRP A 136 10.96 -5.78 -4.06
C TRP A 136 10.74 -5.57 -2.55
N PHE A 137 9.48 -5.45 -2.12
CA PHE A 137 9.10 -5.42 -0.70
C PHE A 137 8.14 -6.55 -0.30
N ASP A 138 7.70 -7.38 -1.26
CA ASP A 138 6.56 -8.30 -1.08
C ASP A 138 5.36 -7.59 -0.41
N ARG A 139 4.89 -6.52 -1.06
CA ARG A 139 3.95 -5.57 -0.45
C ARG A 139 2.76 -5.24 -1.33
N TYR A 140 1.55 -5.56 -0.86
CA TYR A 140 0.30 -5.10 -1.47
C TYR A 140 -0.13 -3.76 -0.90
N VAL A 141 -0.47 -2.85 -1.82
CA VAL A 141 -0.83 -1.47 -1.52
C VAL A 141 -2.11 -1.13 -2.26
N ALA A 142 -3.11 -0.61 -1.56
CA ALA A 142 -4.34 -0.15 -2.19
C ALA A 142 -4.46 1.37 -2.11
N SER A 143 -4.98 1.98 -3.18
CA SER A 143 -5.32 3.42 -3.11
C SER A 143 -6.59 3.61 -2.31
N ASN A 144 -6.57 4.56 -1.37
CA ASN A 144 -7.68 4.83 -0.48
C ASN A 144 -7.96 6.34 -0.42
N SER A 145 -9.17 6.75 -0.80
CA SER A 145 -9.60 8.15 -0.71
C SER A 145 -10.37 8.48 0.58
N GLY A 146 -10.62 7.50 1.44
CA GLY A 146 -11.45 7.62 2.66
C GLY A 146 -11.63 6.27 3.39
N GLY A 147 -11.94 6.32 4.69
CA GLY A 147 -12.20 5.12 5.50
C GLY A 147 -10.96 4.31 5.88
N SER A 148 -9.75 4.89 5.86
CA SER A 148 -8.50 4.16 6.10
C SER A 148 -8.41 3.49 7.48
N HIS A 149 -8.94 4.12 8.53
CA HIS A 149 -9.05 3.50 9.85
C HIS A 149 -9.96 2.28 9.83
N HIS A 150 -11.14 2.38 9.20
CA HIS A 150 -12.05 1.25 9.06
C HIS A 150 -11.45 0.14 8.21
N ALA A 151 -10.67 0.47 7.17
CA ALA A 151 -9.95 -0.52 6.38
C ALA A 151 -8.91 -1.29 7.22
N ALA A 152 -8.19 -0.59 8.11
CA ALA A 152 -7.29 -1.23 9.07
C ALA A 152 -8.06 -2.14 10.05
N MET A 153 -9.22 -1.69 10.56
CA MET A 153 -10.08 -2.49 11.44
C MET A 153 -10.63 -3.73 10.74
N VAL A 154 -11.01 -3.62 9.46
CA VAL A 154 -11.36 -4.78 8.63
C VAL A 154 -10.16 -5.72 8.58
N VAL A 155 -8.98 -5.30 8.13
CA VAL A 155 -7.82 -6.21 8.07
C VAL A 155 -7.51 -6.87 9.43
N TYR A 156 -7.53 -6.10 10.52
CA TYR A 156 -7.30 -6.60 11.88
C TYR A 156 -8.33 -7.64 12.31
N GLN A 157 -9.62 -7.32 12.24
CA GLN A 157 -10.70 -8.19 12.70
C GLN A 157 -10.79 -9.46 11.85
N SER A 158 -10.57 -9.32 10.54
CA SER A 158 -10.58 -10.42 9.59
C SER A 158 -9.53 -11.48 9.92
N VAL A 159 -8.30 -11.04 10.23
CA VAL A 159 -7.21 -11.94 10.63
C VAL A 159 -7.44 -12.51 12.04
N ARG A 160 -7.87 -11.69 13.00
CA ARG A 160 -8.08 -12.11 14.40
C ARG A 160 -9.22 -13.13 14.54
N ASP A 161 -10.32 -12.91 13.83
CA ASP A 161 -11.56 -13.67 13.97
C ASP A 161 -11.75 -14.71 12.84
N GLY A 162 -10.86 -14.76 11.84
CA GLY A 162 -10.98 -15.67 10.70
C GLY A 162 -12.15 -15.34 9.77
N LEU A 163 -12.50 -14.06 9.65
CA LEU A 163 -13.55 -13.60 8.74
C LEU A 163 -12.97 -13.42 7.33
N GLU A 164 -13.80 -13.60 6.30
CA GLU A 164 -13.38 -13.38 4.92
C GLU A 164 -14.07 -12.14 4.35
N TYR A 165 -13.30 -11.26 3.70
CA TYR A 165 -13.82 -10.20 2.86
C TYR A 165 -13.09 -10.24 1.51
N LYS A 166 -13.77 -10.81 0.51
CA LYS A 166 -13.25 -10.97 -0.85
C LYS A 166 -13.93 -9.98 -1.79
N ARG A 167 -13.15 -9.39 -2.68
CA ARG A 167 -13.61 -8.38 -3.64
C ARG A 167 -12.92 -8.56 -4.98
N GLU A 168 -13.55 -8.04 -6.03
CA GLU A 168 -12.90 -7.88 -7.32
C GLU A 168 -11.73 -6.89 -7.19
N ALA A 169 -10.58 -7.20 -7.79
CA ALA A 169 -9.41 -6.34 -7.78
C ALA A 169 -8.63 -6.37 -9.11
N VAL A 170 -8.05 -5.23 -9.46
CA VAL A 170 -7.04 -5.09 -10.50
C VAL A 170 -5.69 -4.90 -9.81
N ILE A 171 -4.83 -5.89 -9.94
CA ILE A 171 -3.51 -5.92 -9.32
C ILE A 171 -2.47 -5.52 -10.37
N LYS A 172 -1.82 -4.38 -10.16
CA LYS A 172 -0.64 -3.94 -10.91
C LYS A 172 0.61 -4.41 -10.17
N GLN A 173 1.22 -5.50 -10.62
CA GLN A 173 2.48 -5.99 -10.10
C GLN A 173 3.63 -5.18 -10.70
N LEU A 174 4.54 -4.74 -9.83
CA LEU A 174 5.74 -3.98 -10.16
C LEU A 174 6.96 -4.80 -9.75
N SER A 175 7.89 -5.00 -10.67
CA SER A 175 9.13 -5.74 -10.42
C SER A 175 10.32 -5.05 -11.05
N ILE A 176 11.51 -5.27 -10.47
CA ILE A 176 12.76 -4.81 -11.07
C ILE A 176 13.09 -5.79 -12.20
N ASP A 177 13.31 -5.27 -13.40
CA ASP A 177 13.72 -6.07 -14.54
C ASP A 177 15.15 -6.61 -14.32
N PRO A 178 15.33 -7.94 -14.27
CA PRO A 178 16.66 -8.53 -14.11
C PRO A 178 17.56 -8.30 -15.33
N GLY A 179 17.01 -7.92 -16.50
CA GLY A 179 17.77 -7.65 -17.72
C GLY A 179 18.44 -6.26 -17.76
N THR A 180 18.13 -5.37 -16.82
CA THR A 180 18.67 -4.01 -16.72
C THR A 180 19.77 -3.85 -15.65
N VAL A 181 20.12 -4.92 -14.93
CA VAL A 181 21.17 -4.95 -13.88
C VAL A 181 22.39 -5.76 -14.32
#